data_AF-A0A9P0G5V3-F1
#
_entry.id   AF-A0A9P0G5V3-F1
#
_cell.length_a   1.000
_cell.length_b   1.000
_cell.length_c   1.000
_cell.angle_alpha   90.00
_cell.angle_beta   90.00
_cell.angle_gamma   90.00
#
_symmetry.space_group_name_H-M   'P 1'
#
loop_
_entity.id
_entity.type
_entity.pdbx_description
1 polymer ?
#
loop_
_entity_poly.entity_id
_entity_poly.type
_entity_poly.pdbx_seq_one_letter_code
_entity_poly.pdbx_strand_id
1 'polypeptide(L)'
;MFTARYLDLFFTFISLYNTVMKIVFLATSYGTLYLMYIKFKATYDSNHDTFRIEFLILPAIALALLINEEFTVIEILWTFSIYLESVAILPQLFMVSKTGEAESITSHYLFALGSYRALYILNWIYRWFLTEKLNAIAIVAGIVQTILYCDFFYLYLTKVLKGKKLQLPA
;
A
#
# COMPACT_ATOMS: atom_id res chain seq x y z
N MET A 1 0.76 7.01 5.70
CA MET A 1 0.13 7.12 4.36
C MET A 1 -1.27 7.72 4.42
N PHE A 2 -2.30 7.01 4.92
CA PHE A 2 -3.69 7.51 4.94
C PHE A 2 -3.85 8.86 5.66
N THR A 3 -3.10 9.08 6.74
CA THR A 3 -3.07 10.36 7.47
C THR A 3 -2.70 11.54 6.56
N ALA A 4 -1.67 11.38 5.71
CA ALA A 4 -1.24 12.42 4.78
C ALA A 4 -2.23 12.58 3.61
N ARG A 5 -2.82 11.47 3.15
CA ARG A 5 -3.74 11.45 2.01
C ARG A 5 -5.10 12.09 2.31
N TYR A 6 -5.61 11.92 3.53
CA TYR A 6 -6.97 12.27 3.90
C TYR A 6 -7.07 13.52 4.77
N LEU A 7 -6.07 14.40 4.74
CA LEU A 7 -6.14 15.72 5.39
C LEU A 7 -7.25 16.60 4.82
N ASP A 8 -7.64 16.36 3.57
CA ASP A 8 -8.77 17.02 2.93
C ASP A 8 -10.12 16.70 3.60
N LEU A 9 -10.20 15.69 4.47
CA LEU A 9 -11.40 15.34 5.23
C LEU A 9 -11.93 16.49 6.10
N PHE A 10 -11.05 17.38 6.54
CA PHE A 10 -11.43 18.52 7.38
C PHE A 10 -12.01 19.70 6.60
N PHE A 11 -11.78 19.76 5.28
CA PHE A 11 -12.05 20.96 4.48
C PHE A 11 -12.84 20.69 3.20
N THR A 12 -12.94 19.43 2.76
CA THR A 12 -13.58 19.04 1.51
C THR A 12 -14.56 17.89 1.72
N PHE A 13 -15.82 18.13 1.37
CA PHE A 13 -16.85 17.08 1.31
C PHE A 13 -17.13 16.70 -0.15
N ILE A 14 -16.80 15.46 -0.51
CA ILE A 14 -17.08 14.91 -1.85
C ILE A 14 -18.41 14.14 -1.84
N SER A 15 -18.56 13.18 -0.92
CA SER A 15 -19.78 12.40 -0.73
C SER A 15 -19.77 11.72 0.62
N LEU A 16 -20.94 11.25 1.06
CA LEU A 16 -21.07 10.45 2.29
C LEU A 16 -20.20 9.20 2.22
N TYR A 17 -20.26 8.46 1.10
CA TYR A 17 -19.45 7.28 0.87
C TYR A 17 -17.94 7.59 0.98
N ASN A 18 -17.47 8.64 0.30
CA ASN A 18 -16.05 9.01 0.34
C ASN A 18 -15.58 9.33 1.77
N THR A 19 -16.37 10.12 2.49
CA THR A 19 -16.05 10.52 3.87
C THR A 19 -16.01 9.32 4.81
N VAL A 20 -17.03 8.46 4.77
CA VAL A 20 -17.11 7.25 5.60
C VAL A 20 -15.94 6.32 5.30
N MET A 21 -15.61 6.08 4.02
CA MET A 21 -14.50 5.20 3.66
C MET A 21 -13.15 5.72 4.15
N LYS A 22 -12.90 7.04 4.07
CA LYS A 22 -11.67 7.64 4.62
C LYS A 22 -11.54 7.41 6.13
N ILE A 23 -12.64 7.59 6.87
CA ILE A 23 -12.68 7.32 8.33
C ILE A 23 -12.42 5.85 8.62
N VAL A 24 -13.05 4.93 7.88
CA VAL A 24 -12.84 3.48 8.04
C VAL A 24 -11.37 3.12 7.80
N PHE A 25 -10.74 3.63 6.74
CA PHE A 25 -9.33 3.35 6.47
C PHE A 25 -8.39 3.88 7.55
N LEU A 26 -8.65 5.08 8.09
CA LEU A 26 -7.88 5.62 9.22
C LEU A 26 -8.07 4.76 10.47
N ALA A 27 -9.33 4.51 10.85
CA ALA A 27 -9.66 3.77 12.06
C ALA A 27 -9.09 2.34 12.05
N THR A 28 -9.24 1.62 10.94
CA THR A 28 -8.70 0.26 10.80
C THR A 28 -7.17 0.23 10.78
N SER A 29 -6.51 1.19 10.12
CA SER A 29 -5.05 1.27 10.10
C SER A 29 -4.47 1.55 11.48
N TYR A 30 -4.99 2.56 12.19
CA TYR A 30 -4.57 2.85 13.56
C TYR A 30 -4.95 1.73 14.53
N GLY A 31 -6.11 1.09 14.32
CA GLY A 31 -6.53 -0.09 15.07
C GLY A 31 -5.53 -1.24 14.93
N THR A 32 -5.10 -1.57 13.72
CA THR A 32 -4.08 -2.60 13.48
C THR A 32 -2.75 -2.26 14.16
N LEU A 33 -2.29 -1.01 14.08
CA LEU A 33 -1.07 -0.57 14.79
C LEU A 33 -1.22 -0.73 16.31
N TYR A 34 -2.37 -0.34 16.87
CA TYR A 34 -2.66 -0.53 18.30
C TYR A 34 -2.63 -2.02 18.69
N LEU A 35 -3.21 -2.89 17.86
CA LEU A 35 -3.19 -4.33 18.10
C LEU A 35 -1.75 -4.89 18.06
N MET A 36 -0.96 -4.52 17.06
CA MET A 36 0.42 -5.01 16.90
C MET A 36 1.37 -4.51 18.00
N TYR A 37 1.37 -3.21 18.28
CA TYR A 37 2.40 -2.59 19.13
C TYR A 37 2.00 -2.48 20.61
N ILE A 38 0.72 -2.61 20.94
CA ILE A 38 0.23 -2.45 22.31
C ILE A 38 -0.47 -3.72 22.80
N LYS A 39 -1.63 -4.07 22.23
CA LYS A 39 -2.49 -5.14 22.79
C LYS A 39 -1.85 -6.53 22.66
N PHE A 40 -1.27 -6.84 21.50
CA PHE A 40 -0.67 -8.13 21.18
C PHE A 40 0.84 -8.01 20.93
N LYS A 41 1.49 -7.04 21.58
CA LYS A 41 2.93 -6.82 21.46
C LYS A 41 3.76 -8.07 21.74
N ALA A 42 3.30 -8.93 22.66
CA ALA A 42 4.01 -10.16 23.03
C ALA A 42 4.10 -11.19 21.89
N THR A 43 3.21 -11.13 20.89
CA THR A 43 3.23 -12.03 19.73
C THR A 43 3.87 -11.39 18.49
N TYR A 44 4.34 -10.14 18.59
CA TYR A 44 4.99 -9.45 17.48
C TYR A 44 6.44 -9.92 17.34
N ASP A 45 6.78 -10.43 16.15
CA ASP A 45 8.11 -10.95 15.85
C ASP A 45 9.05 -9.86 15.30
N SER A 46 9.64 -9.11 16.23
CA SER A 46 10.59 -8.04 15.90
C SER A 46 11.92 -8.55 15.32
N ASN A 47 12.23 -9.85 15.45
CA ASN A 47 13.49 -10.40 14.94
C ASN A 47 13.44 -10.58 13.41
N HIS A 48 12.27 -10.86 12.86
CA HIS A 48 12.08 -11.00 11.42
C HIS A 48 11.65 -9.69 10.75
N ASP A 49 10.95 -8.78 11.46
CA ASP A 49 10.61 -7.44 10.98
C ASP A 49 11.77 -6.44 11.11
N THR A 50 12.79 -6.62 10.28
CA THR A 50 14.08 -5.89 10.34
C THR A 50 14.27 -4.90 9.19
N PHE A 51 13.21 -4.63 8.44
CA PHE A 51 13.29 -3.73 7.29
C PHE A 51 13.47 -2.27 7.73
N ARG A 52 14.48 -1.60 7.20
CA ARG A 52 14.76 -0.18 7.49
C ARG A 52 13.84 0.75 6.71
N ILE A 53 12.74 1.14 7.33
CA ILE A 53 11.69 1.97 6.71
C ILE A 53 12.17 3.36 6.28
N GLU A 54 13.29 3.84 6.81
CA GLU A 54 13.89 5.12 6.42
C GLU A 54 14.24 5.15 4.94
N PHE A 55 14.63 4.01 4.37
CA PHE A 55 14.91 3.86 2.94
C PHE A 55 13.67 3.96 2.06
N LEU A 56 12.46 3.94 2.63
CA LEU A 56 11.21 4.17 1.90
C LEU A 56 10.71 5.59 2.13
N ILE A 57 10.73 6.04 3.38
CA ILE A 57 10.18 7.34 3.77
C ILE A 57 11.02 8.48 3.20
N LEU A 58 12.36 8.43 3.33
CA LEU A 58 13.22 9.53 2.88
C LEU A 58 13.15 9.73 1.35
N PRO A 59 13.25 8.68 0.51
CA PRO A 59 13.07 8.86 -0.94
C PRO A 59 11.65 9.29 -1.30
N ALA A 60 10.60 8.81 -0.62
CA ALA A 60 9.24 9.25 -0.89
C ALA A 60 9.02 10.74 -0.57
N ILE A 61 9.61 11.24 0.52
CA ILE A 61 9.59 12.68 0.86
C ILE A 61 10.36 13.48 -0.20
N ALA A 62 11.57 13.05 -0.55
CA ALA A 62 12.39 13.73 -1.54
C ALA A 62 11.68 13.80 -2.91
N LEU A 63 11.11 12.68 -3.36
CA LEU A 63 10.34 12.63 -4.61
C LEU A 63 9.10 13.53 -4.54
N ALA A 64 8.36 13.56 -3.43
CA ALA A 64 7.19 14.43 -3.31
C ALA A 64 7.52 15.93 -3.33
N LEU A 65 8.69 16.31 -2.82
CA LEU A 65 9.18 17.70 -2.88
C LEU A 65 9.67 18.08 -4.28
N LEU A 66 10.28 17.14 -5.01
CA LEU A 66 10.86 17.40 -6.33
C LEU A 66 9.86 17.23 -7.49
N ILE A 67 8.94 16.28 -7.37
CA ILE A 67 7.98 15.89 -8.40
C ILE A 67 6.58 15.90 -7.78
N ASN A 68 5.87 17.02 -7.98
CA ASN A 68 4.48 17.23 -7.58
C ASN A 68 3.76 18.04 -8.68
N GLU A 69 2.43 18.04 -8.65
CA GLU A 69 1.62 18.84 -9.59
C GLU A 69 1.60 20.32 -9.18
N GLU A 70 1.50 20.58 -7.87
CA GLU A 70 1.50 21.93 -7.31
C GLU A 70 2.33 21.97 -6.00
N PHE A 71 3.11 23.03 -5.82
CA PHE A 71 3.97 23.19 -4.65
C PHE A 71 3.19 23.77 -3.45
N THR A 72 2.14 23.07 -3.04
CA THR A 72 1.36 23.36 -1.83
C THR A 72 1.53 22.24 -0.80
N VAL A 73 1.37 22.55 0.48
CA VAL A 73 1.55 21.56 1.57
C VAL A 73 0.60 20.37 1.39
N ILE A 74 -0.65 20.61 0.98
CA ILE A 74 -1.64 19.56 0.79
C ILE A 74 -1.27 18.66 -0.39
N GLU A 75 -0.88 19.24 -1.52
CA GLU A 75 -0.51 18.47 -2.71
C GLU A 75 0.79 17.68 -2.51
N ILE A 76 1.78 18.26 -1.80
CA ILE A 76 3.00 17.56 -1.42
C ILE A 76 2.68 16.36 -0.51
N LEU A 77 1.80 16.53 0.49
CA LEU A 77 1.40 15.44 1.38
C LEU A 77 0.57 14.37 0.66
N TRP A 78 -0.26 14.77 -0.29
CA TRP A 78 -0.99 13.85 -1.15
C TRP A 78 -0.02 13.04 -2.03
N THR A 79 0.90 13.72 -2.72
CA THR A 79 1.93 13.11 -3.57
C THR A 79 2.85 12.18 -2.78
N PHE A 80 3.33 12.62 -1.60
CA PHE A 80 4.06 11.79 -0.66
C PHE A 80 3.29 10.52 -0.30
N SER A 81 1.98 10.64 -0.04
CA SER A 81 1.16 9.48 0.27
C SER A 81 1.11 8.48 -0.89
N ILE A 82 1.12 8.95 -2.15
CA ILE A 82 1.10 8.12 -3.35
C ILE A 82 2.43 7.38 -3.52
N TYR A 83 3.56 8.08 -3.41
CA TYR A 83 4.88 7.45 -3.47
C TYR A 83 5.14 6.49 -2.31
N LEU A 84 4.75 6.84 -1.09
CA LEU A 84 4.91 5.94 0.05
C LEU A 84 4.05 4.69 -0.10
N GLU A 85 2.82 4.82 -0.61
CA GLU A 85 1.93 3.66 -0.82
C GLU A 85 2.51 2.63 -1.77
N SER A 86 3.19 3.07 -2.83
CA SER A 86 3.70 2.14 -3.85
C SER A 86 4.74 1.18 -3.28
N VAL A 87 5.49 1.61 -2.26
CA VAL A 87 6.56 0.83 -1.63
C VAL A 87 6.23 0.34 -0.21
N ALA A 88 5.10 0.75 0.36
CA ALA A 88 4.73 0.45 1.75
C ALA A 88 4.61 -1.05 2.07
N ILE A 89 4.47 -1.90 1.05
CA ILE A 89 4.36 -3.35 1.23
C ILE A 89 5.71 -4.07 1.40
N LEU A 90 6.83 -3.41 1.05
CA LEU A 90 8.16 -4.02 1.06
C LEU A 90 8.57 -4.64 2.40
N PRO A 91 8.32 -4.01 3.58
CA PRO A 91 8.65 -4.63 4.87
C PRO A 91 7.96 -5.99 5.07
N GLN A 92 6.68 -6.08 4.70
CA GLN A 92 5.91 -7.31 4.83
C GLN A 92 6.41 -8.41 3.88
N LEU A 93 6.72 -8.05 2.62
CA LEU A 93 7.28 -9.01 1.66
C LEU A 93 8.66 -9.50 2.12
N PHE A 94 9.49 -8.61 2.66
CA PHE A 94 10.81 -8.93 3.20
C PHE A 94 10.74 -9.84 4.43
N MET A 95 9.77 -9.61 5.31
CA MET A 95 9.53 -10.48 6.47
C MET A 95 9.15 -11.89 6.00
N VAL A 96 8.22 -12.00 5.05
CA VAL A 96 7.76 -13.29 4.51
C VAL A 96 8.87 -14.03 3.76
N SER A 97 9.76 -13.32 3.05
CA SER A 97 10.93 -13.94 2.42
C SER A 97 11.92 -14.47 3.44
N LYS A 98 12.09 -13.78 4.57
CA LYS A 98 12.98 -14.24 5.66
C LYS A 98 12.43 -15.43 6.44
N THR A 99 11.13 -15.46 6.72
CA THR A 99 10.52 -16.56 7.48
C THR A 99 10.37 -17.84 6.66
N GLY A 100 10.48 -17.75 5.33
CA GLY A 100 10.43 -18.91 4.42
C GLY A 100 9.05 -19.55 4.29
N GLU A 101 8.05 -19.11 5.07
CA GLU A 101 6.64 -19.50 4.97
C GLU A 101 5.75 -18.26 5.12
N ALA A 102 4.77 -18.11 4.22
CA ALA A 102 3.61 -17.25 4.44
C ALA A 102 2.44 -18.09 4.97
N GLU A 103 1.81 -17.66 6.06
CA GLU A 103 0.53 -18.23 6.48
C GLU A 103 -0.53 -18.04 5.39
N SER A 104 -1.47 -18.99 5.29
CA SER A 104 -2.52 -18.96 4.26
C SER A 104 -3.38 -17.68 4.36
N ILE A 105 -3.71 -17.25 5.58
CA ILE A 105 -4.50 -16.03 5.83
C ILE A 105 -3.75 -14.79 5.35
N THR A 106 -2.47 -14.65 5.71
CA THR A 106 -1.60 -13.57 5.25
C THR A 106 -1.50 -13.55 3.73
N SER A 107 -1.44 -14.72 3.11
CA SER A 107 -1.40 -14.87 1.65
C SER A 107 -2.68 -14.34 0.99
N HIS A 108 -3.85 -14.67 1.53
CA HIS A 108 -5.13 -14.13 1.06
C HIS A 108 -5.24 -12.61 1.24
N TYR A 109 -4.77 -12.09 2.39
CA TYR A 109 -4.74 -10.64 2.64
C TYR A 109 -3.88 -9.91 1.60
N LEU A 110 -2.65 -10.38 1.37
CA LEU A 110 -1.74 -9.81 0.37
C LEU A 110 -2.33 -9.90 -1.05
N PHE A 111 -2.98 -11.01 -1.38
CA PHE A 111 -3.65 -11.18 -2.67
C PHE A 111 -4.81 -10.17 -2.86
N ALA A 112 -5.65 -9.97 -1.85
CA ALA A 112 -6.74 -9.00 -1.90
C ALA A 112 -6.21 -7.56 -2.04
N LEU A 113 -5.14 -7.23 -1.30
CA LEU A 113 -4.50 -5.92 -1.35
C LEU A 113 -3.89 -5.63 -2.73
N GLY A 114 -3.20 -6.60 -3.32
CA GLY A 114 -2.69 -6.48 -4.68
C GLY A 114 -3.83 -6.39 -5.72
N SER A 115 -4.89 -7.20 -5.56
CA SER A 115 -6.01 -7.23 -6.50
C SER A 115 -6.74 -5.89 -6.53
N TYR A 116 -6.90 -5.25 -5.36
CA TYR A 116 -7.37 -3.86 -5.25
C TYR A 116 -6.57 -2.92 -6.17
N ARG A 117 -5.24 -3.04 -6.20
CA ARG A 117 -4.39 -2.20 -7.07
C ARG A 117 -4.58 -2.51 -8.55
N ALA A 118 -4.69 -3.78 -8.92
CA ALA A 118 -4.95 -4.17 -10.31
C ALA A 118 -6.29 -3.60 -10.81
N LEU A 119 -7.33 -3.59 -9.96
CA LEU A 119 -8.62 -2.97 -10.27
C LEU A 119 -8.50 -1.44 -10.44
N TYR A 120 -7.59 -0.78 -9.73
CA TYR A 120 -7.30 0.64 -9.94
C TYR A 120 -6.70 0.94 -11.32
N ILE A 121 -5.85 0.05 -11.85
CA ILE A 121 -5.34 0.19 -13.22
C ILE A 121 -6.50 0.14 -14.22
N LEU A 122 -7.44 -0.80 -14.05
CA LEU A 122 -8.64 -0.87 -14.89
C LEU A 122 -9.49 0.40 -14.75
N ASN A 123 -9.60 0.96 -13.55
CA ASN A 123 -10.28 2.23 -13.32
C ASN A 123 -9.61 3.39 -14.07
N TRP A 124 -8.28 3.47 -14.10
CA TRP A 124 -7.57 4.50 -14.86
C TRP A 124 -7.80 4.36 -16.37
N ILE A 125 -7.79 3.13 -16.90
CA ILE A 125 -8.13 2.86 -18.30
C ILE A 125 -9.55 3.33 -18.59
N TYR A 126 -10.52 2.97 -17.75
CA TYR A 126 -11.91 3.41 -17.88
C TYR A 126 -12.04 4.93 -17.85
N ARG A 127 -11.35 5.61 -16.93
CA ARG A 127 -11.34 7.07 -16.84
C ARG A 127 -10.68 7.73 -18.03
N TRP A 128 -9.62 7.15 -18.59
CA TRP A 128 -8.95 7.68 -19.78
C TRP A 128 -9.93 7.81 -20.96
N PHE A 129 -10.82 6.82 -21.15
CA PHE A 129 -11.83 6.85 -22.20
C PHE A 129 -12.95 7.87 -21.98
N LEU A 130 -13.18 8.33 -20.74
CA LEU A 130 -14.33 9.18 -20.38
C LEU A 130 -13.97 10.60 -19.97
N THR A 131 -12.80 10.79 -19.39
CA THR A 131 -12.40 12.03 -18.72
C THR A 131 -10.90 12.17 -18.93
N GLU A 132 -10.50 12.97 -19.92
CA GLU A 132 -9.11 13.13 -20.42
C GLU A 132 -8.06 13.55 -19.37
N LYS A 133 -8.43 13.68 -18.09
CA LYS A 133 -7.54 14.02 -16.98
C LYS A 133 -7.06 12.75 -16.27
N LEU A 134 -5.85 12.33 -16.62
CA LEU A 134 -5.08 11.33 -15.91
C LEU A 134 -3.99 12.00 -15.09
N ASN A 135 -3.81 11.59 -13.84
CA ASN A 135 -2.70 12.03 -13.01
C ASN A 135 -1.52 11.07 -13.24
N ALA A 136 -0.44 11.58 -13.85
CA ALA A 136 0.72 10.78 -14.23
C ALA A 136 1.43 10.19 -13.00
N ILE A 137 1.51 10.94 -11.91
CA ILE A 137 2.10 10.49 -10.64
C ILE A 137 1.37 9.26 -10.11
N ALA A 138 0.03 9.29 -10.09
CA ALA A 138 -0.79 8.18 -9.62
C ALA A 138 -0.62 6.92 -10.49
N ILE A 139 -0.52 7.07 -11.81
CA ILE A 139 -0.33 5.95 -12.74
C ILE A 139 1.04 5.32 -12.55
N VAL A 140 2.11 6.13 -12.57
CA VAL A 140 3.49 5.62 -12.44
C VAL A 140 3.69 4.93 -11.10
N ALA A 141 3.27 5.56 -10.00
CA ALA A 141 3.34 4.94 -8.67
C ALA A 141 2.49 3.66 -8.60
N GLY A 142 1.34 3.65 -9.27
CA GLY A 142 0.48 2.48 -9.42
C GLY A 142 1.12 1.29 -10.13
N ILE A 143 1.84 1.58 -11.22
CA ILE A 143 2.59 0.58 -11.99
C ILE A 143 3.71 0.02 -11.13
N VAL A 144 4.50 0.88 -10.47
CA VAL A 144 5.56 0.45 -9.54
C VAL A 144 4.99 -0.47 -8.47
N GLN A 145 3.87 -0.08 -7.85
CA GLN A 145 3.22 -0.89 -6.84
C GLN A 145 2.80 -2.26 -7.38
N THR A 146 2.18 -2.29 -8.57
CA THR A 146 1.71 -3.53 -9.19
C THR A 146 2.87 -4.48 -9.51
N ILE A 147 3.99 -3.94 -10.02
CA ILE A 147 5.20 -4.71 -10.30
C ILE A 147 5.73 -5.37 -9.02
N LEU A 148 5.74 -4.65 -7.89
CA LEU A 148 6.16 -5.21 -6.61
C LEU A 148 5.27 -6.36 -6.13
N TYR A 149 3.98 -6.37 -6.51
CA TYR A 149 3.07 -7.48 -6.23
C TYR A 149 3.19 -8.66 -7.21
N CYS A 150 3.77 -8.46 -8.40
CA CYS A 150 3.79 -9.51 -9.45
C CYS A 150 4.48 -10.80 -9.00
N ASP A 151 5.63 -10.71 -8.32
CA ASP A 151 6.35 -11.88 -7.83
C ASP A 151 5.53 -12.63 -6.76
N PHE A 152 4.91 -11.87 -5.83
CA PHE A 152 3.99 -12.43 -4.84
C PHE A 152 2.79 -13.13 -5.51
N PHE A 153 2.16 -12.53 -6.52
CA PHE A 153 1.05 -13.14 -7.23
C PHE A 153 1.43 -14.43 -7.93
N TYR A 154 2.60 -14.45 -8.58
CA TYR A 154 3.11 -15.65 -9.22
C TYR A 154 3.24 -16.80 -8.22
N LEU A 155 3.85 -16.54 -7.06
CA LEU A 155 4.03 -17.56 -6.01
C LEU A 155 2.70 -17.98 -5.37
N TYR A 156 1.78 -17.03 -5.16
CA TYR A 156 0.46 -17.31 -4.63
C TYR A 156 -0.36 -18.22 -5.55
N LEU A 157 -0.44 -17.90 -6.84
CA LEU A 157 -1.20 -18.68 -7.82
C LEU A 157 -0.62 -20.08 -8.04
N THR A 158 0.72 -20.19 -8.05
CA THR A 158 1.39 -21.46 -8.34
C THR A 158 1.47 -22.40 -7.13
N LYS A 159 1.59 -21.87 -5.91
CA LYS A 159 1.76 -22.67 -4.69
C LYS A 159 0.50 -22.71 -3.83
N VAL A 160 -0.02 -21.55 -3.42
CA VAL A 160 -1.11 -21.47 -2.41
C VAL A 160 -2.44 -22.01 -2.96
N LEU A 161 -2.83 -21.65 -4.19
CA LEU A 161 -4.06 -22.17 -4.80
C LEU A 161 -4.03 -23.68 -5.03
N LYS A 162 -2.84 -24.29 -5.10
CA LYS A 162 -2.66 -25.74 -5.22
C LYS A 162 -2.54 -26.44 -3.87
N GLY A 163 -2.83 -25.74 -2.77
CA GLY A 163 -2.72 -26.25 -1.40
C GLY A 163 -1.27 -26.48 -0.93
N LYS A 164 -0.27 -25.94 -1.64
CA LYS A 164 1.15 -26.03 -1.25
C LYS A 164 1.54 -24.79 -0.46
N LYS A 165 2.41 -24.97 0.54
CA LYS A 165 2.95 -23.85 1.32
C LYS A 165 3.76 -22.89 0.46
N LEU A 166 3.66 -21.59 0.74
CA LEU A 166 4.40 -20.54 0.03
C LEU A 166 5.82 -20.46 0.60
N GLN A 167 6.77 -21.04 -0.12
CA GLN A 167 8.21 -20.84 0.12
C GLN A 167 8.76 -19.88 -0.95
N LEU A 168 9.31 -18.74 -0.53
CA LEU A 168 10.04 -17.84 -1.44
C LEU A 168 11.42 -18.45 -1.72
N PRO A 169 11.93 -18.41 -2.97
CA PRO A 169 13.32 -18.79 -3.24
C PRO A 169 14.26 -17.87 -2.44
N ALA A 170 15.26 -18.48 -1.81
CA ALA A 170 16.26 -17.80 -0.99
C ALA A 170 17.14 -16.82 -1.79
#